data_AF-A0A7Y1YJF5-F1
#
_entry.id   AF-A0A7Y1YJF5-F1
#
_cell.length_a   1.000
_cell.length_b   1.000
_cell.length_c   1.000
_cell.angle_alpha   90.00
_cell.angle_beta   90.00
_cell.angle_gamma   90.00
#
_symmetry.space_group_name_H-M   'P 1'
#
loop_
_entity.id
_entity.type
_entity.pdbx_description
1 polymer ?
#
loop_
_entity_poly.entity_id
_entity_poly.type
_entity_poly.pdbx_seq_one_letter_code
_entity_poly.pdbx_strand_id
1 'polypeptide(L)' 'MKLVLSPAKSLNFEKELPTSLHTEACFLKEAERLNKLLKKKSARSLSKLMSISPD' A
#
# COMPACT_ATOMS: atom_id res chain seq x y z
N MET A 1 -4.95 -19.50 17.21
CA MET A 1 -5.64 -18.20 17.38
C MET A 1 -5.34 -17.33 16.17
N LYS A 2 -6.31 -16.54 15.67
CA LYS A 2 -6.09 -15.56 14.58
C LYS A 2 -6.38 -14.15 15.11
N LEU A 3 -5.50 -13.21 14.82
CA LEU A 3 -5.60 -11.81 15.24
C LEU A 3 -5.61 -10.93 13.99
N VAL A 4 -6.47 -9.91 13.99
CA VAL A 4 -6.66 -9.00 12.85
C VAL A 4 -6.29 -7.59 13.30
N LEU A 5 -5.43 -6.93 12.52
CA LEU A 5 -4.97 -5.58 12.76
C LEU A 5 -5.31 -4.71 11.56
N SER A 6 -5.58 -3.44 11.84
CA SER A 6 -5.68 -2.42 10.79
C SER A 6 -4.29 -2.06 10.25
N PRO A 7 -4.16 -1.74 8.96
CA PRO A 7 -2.91 -1.26 8.39
C PRO A 7 -2.60 0.18 8.84
N ALA A 8 -1.34 0.60 8.66
CA ALA A 8 -0.90 1.98 8.85
C ALA A 8 -0.90 2.75 7.52
N LYS A 9 -1.02 4.09 7.60
CA LYS A 9 -0.85 4.99 6.44
C LYS A 9 0.61 5.25 6.10
N SER A 10 1.47 5.30 7.13
CA SER A 10 2.90 5.56 6.99
C SER A 10 3.67 4.25 6.83
N LEU A 11 4.74 4.27 6.03
CA LEU A 11 5.65 3.15 5.84
C LEU A 11 7.06 3.57 6.26
N ASN A 12 7.85 2.63 6.78
CA ASN A 12 9.25 2.86 7.12
C ASN A 12 10.09 1.77 6.45
N PHE A 13 10.93 2.17 5.49
CA PHE A 13 11.85 1.30 4.76
C PHE A 13 13.32 1.53 5.16
N GLU A 14 13.60 2.45 6.10
CA GLU A 14 14.96 2.84 6.50
C GLU A 14 15.43 2.08 7.74
N LYS A 15 14.50 1.73 8.64
CA LYS A 15 14.84 1.04 9.88
C LYS A 15 15.22 -0.41 9.57
N GLU A 16 16.34 -0.85 10.14
CA GLU A 16 16.74 -2.25 10.10
C GLU A 16 15.66 -3.14 10.73
N LEU A 17 15.28 -4.18 9.98
CA LEU A 17 14.35 -5.19 10.46
C LEU A 17 15.10 -6.18 11.37
N PRO A 18 14.44 -6.68 12.44
CA PRO A 18 15.04 -7.68 13.31
C PRO A 18 15.18 -9.06 12.64
N THR A 19 14.70 -9.22 11.40
CA THR A 19 14.77 -10.46 10.63
C THR A 19 14.74 -10.18 9.13
N SER A 20 15.34 -11.07 8.33
CA SER A 20 15.31 -11.07 6.87
C SER A 20 14.26 -12.03 6.28
N LEU A 21 13.62 -12.84 7.12
CA LEU A 21 12.59 -13.80 6.70
C LEU A 21 11.33 -13.05 6.25
N HIS A 22 10.85 -13.37 5.05
CA HIS A 22 9.65 -12.78 4.47
C HIS A 22 8.89 -13.83 3.63
N THR A 23 7.66 -13.49 3.26
CA THR A 23 6.77 -14.32 2.43
C THR A 23 6.11 -13.45 1.38
N GLU A 24 5.55 -14.09 0.35
CA GLU A 24 4.81 -13.41 -0.70
C GLU A 24 3.35 -13.17 -0.32
N ALA A 25 2.78 -12.07 -0.84
CA ALA A 25 1.37 -11.76 -0.62
C ALA A 25 0.45 -12.71 -1.38
N CYS A 26 -0.68 -13.11 -0.79
CA CYS A 26 -1.60 -14.07 -1.40
C CYS A 26 -2.40 -13.52 -2.60
N PHE A 27 -2.55 -12.19 -2.71
CA PHE A 27 -3.49 -11.52 -3.64
C PHE A 27 -2.79 -10.60 -4.64
N LEU A 28 -1.67 -11.07 -5.23
CA LEU A 28 -0.86 -10.26 -6.14
C LEU A 28 -1.60 -9.85 -7.42
N LYS A 29 -2.47 -10.72 -7.96
CA LYS A 29 -3.25 -10.43 -9.18
C LYS A 29 -4.26 -9.31 -8.96
N GLU A 30 -4.91 -9.31 -7.80
CA GLU A 30 -5.86 -8.30 -7.38
C GLU A 30 -5.16 -6.96 -7.12
N ALA A 31 -4.03 -6.99 -6.41
CA ALA A 31 -3.20 -5.81 -6.18
C ALA A 31 -2.72 -5.19 -7.51
N GLU A 32 -2.27 -6.02 -8.46
CA GLU A 32 -1.86 -5.56 -9.79
C GLU A 32 -3.01 -4.86 -10.53
N ARG A 33 -4.22 -5.46 -10.52
CA ARG A 33 -5.41 -4.86 -11.14
C ARG A 33 -5.73 -3.49 -10.54
N LEU A 34 -5.71 -3.37 -9.22
CA LEU A 34 -5.96 -2.11 -8.52
C LEU A 34 -4.91 -1.05 -8.87
N ASN A 35 -3.62 -1.42 -8.84
CA ASN A 35 -2.52 -0.52 -9.17
C ASN A 35 -2.60 -0.02 -10.62
N LYS A 36 -2.97 -0.90 -11.57
CA LYS A 36 -3.21 -0.50 -12.98
C LYS A 36 -4.32 0.53 -13.13
N LEU A 37 -5.39 0.43 -12.34
CA LEU A 37 -6.48 1.41 -12.37
C LEU A 37 -6.09 2.73 -11.71
N LEU A 38 -5.40 2.69 -10.57
CA LEU A 38 -4.96 3.88 -9.84
C LEU A 38 -3.91 4.67 -10.63
N LYS A 39 -2.97 3.99 -11.30
CA LYS A 39 -1.93 4.61 -12.14
C LYS A 39 -2.49 5.48 -13.28
N LYS A 40 -3.72 5.24 -13.73
CA LYS A 40 -4.39 6.04 -14.77
C LYS A 40 -4.97 7.35 -14.24
N LYS A 41 -5.09 7.52 -12.92
CA LYS A 41 -5.62 8.74 -12.29
C LYS A 41 -4.51 9.77 -12.13
N SER A 42 -4.83 11.03 -12.36
CA SER A 42 -3.89 12.13 -12.12
C SER A 42 -3.65 12.36 -10.63
N ALA A 43 -2.51 12.96 -10.27
CA ALA A 43 -2.17 13.30 -8.88
C ALA A 43 -3.28 14.12 -8.19
N ARG A 44 -3.83 15.14 -8.88
CA ARG A 44 -4.98 15.94 -8.37
C ARG A 44 -6.23 15.10 -8.15
N SER A 45 -6.54 14.16 -9.04
CA SER A 45 -7.68 13.26 -8.86
C SER A 45 -7.49 12.31 -7.68
N LEU A 46 -6.26 11.83 -7.47
CA LEU A 46 -5.92 10.96 -6.34
C LEU A 46 -5.97 11.73 -5.02
N SER A 47 -5.44 12.96 -4.99
CA SER A 47 -5.54 13.88 -3.86
C SER A 47 -6.97 14.06 -3.40
N LYS A 48 -7.90 14.37 -4.32
CA LYS A 48 -9.33 14.50 -3.98
C LYS A 48 -9.96 13.18 -3.51
N LEU A 49 -9.64 12.06 -4.16
CA LEU A 49 -10.21 10.76 -3.86
C LEU A 49 -9.75 10.21 -2.50
N MET A 50 -8.47 10.35 -2.20
CA MET A 50 -7.82 9.76 -1.02
C MET A 50 -7.67 10.78 0.11
N SER A 51 -8.07 12.03 -0.11
CA SER A 51 -7.90 13.16 0.81
C SER A 51 -6.44 13.34 1.24
N ILE A 52 -5.53 13.27 0.27
CA ILE A 52 -4.08 13.46 0.44
C ILE A 52 -3.61 14.75 -0.25
N SER A 53 -2.39 15.18 0.04
CA SER A 53 -1.76 16.33 -0.63
C SER A 53 -1.74 16.13 -2.16
N PRO A 54 -1.94 17.19 -2.98
CA PRO A 54 -1.74 17.14 -4.42
C PRO A 54 -0.26 17.15 -4.84
N ASP A 55 0.62 17.47 -3.89
CA ASP A 55 2.07 17.53 -4.02
C ASP A 55 2.72 16.18 -3.67
#